data_AF-A0A7W0ZT71-F1
#
_entry.id   AF-A0A7W0ZT71-F1
#
_cell.length_a   1.000
_cell.length_b   1.000
_cell.length_c   1.000
_cell.angle_alpha   90.00
_cell.angle_beta   90.00
_cell.angle_gamma   90.00
#
_symmetry.space_group_name_H-M   'P 1'
#
loop_
_entity.id
_entity.type
_entity.pdbx_description
1 polymer ?
#
loop_
_entity_poly.entity_id
_entity_poly.type
_entity_poly.pdbx_seq_one_letter_code
_entity_poly.pdbx_strand_id
1 'polypeptide(L)' 'MDRALRERAKAEGKSLNEVAIEALSRALNIEQTSVRRRDLGGIAGSWIHDRKVDEALEQQRSIDPEVWD' A
#
# COMPACT_ATOMS: atom_id res chain seq x y z
N MET A 1 -17.64 2.23 -3.17
CA MET A 1 -17.02 1.04 -2.55
C MET A 1 -17.67 -0.27 -3.00
N ASP A 2 -19.01 -0.36 -3.07
CA ASP A 2 -19.72 -1.62 -3.35
C ASP A 2 -19.44 -2.26 -4.73
N ARG A 3 -19.19 -1.44 -5.77
CA ARG A 3 -18.97 -1.92 -7.14
C ARG A 3 -17.71 -2.79 -7.29
N ALA A 4 -16.60 -2.38 -6.71
CA ALA A 4 -15.33 -3.10 -6.81
C ALA A 4 -15.39 -4.48 -6.12
N LEU A 5 -16.10 -4.57 -4.99
CA LEU A 5 -16.33 -5.84 -4.29
C LEU A 5 -17.21 -6.80 -5.10
N ARG A 6 -18.25 -6.28 -5.77
CA ARG A 6 -19.12 -7.09 -6.65
C ARG A 6 -18.40 -7.60 -7.90
N GLU A 7 -17.61 -6.74 -8.55
CA GLU A 7 -16.79 -7.14 -9.71
C GLU A 7 -15.81 -8.25 -9.33
N ARG A 8 -15.17 -8.10 -8.17
CA ARG A 8 -14.26 -9.11 -7.62
C ARG A 8 -14.97 -10.43 -7.24
N ALA A 9 -16.12 -10.36 -6.59
CA ALA A 9 -16.92 -11.54 -6.26
C ALA A 9 -17.33 -12.33 -7.51
N LYS A 10 -17.73 -11.62 -8.58
CA LYS A 10 -18.03 -12.24 -9.87
C LYS A 10 -16.80 -12.89 -10.52
N ALA A 11 -15.65 -12.22 -10.47
CA ALA A 11 -14.40 -12.73 -11.06
C ALA A 11 -13.85 -13.96 -10.31
N GLU A 12 -13.97 -13.98 -8.98
CA GLU A 12 -13.47 -15.07 -8.13
C GLU A 12 -14.50 -16.19 -7.89
N GLY A 13 -15.76 -16.03 -8.33
CA GLY A 13 -16.83 -17.00 -8.11
C GLY A 13 -17.26 -17.13 -6.64
N LYS A 14 -16.96 -16.10 -5.82
CA LYS A 14 -17.23 -16.08 -4.38
C LYS A 14 -18.47 -15.26 -4.05
N SER A 15 -19.01 -15.47 -2.86
CA SER A 15 -20.09 -14.60 -2.36
C SER A 15 -19.54 -13.19 -2.05
N LEU A 16 -20.41 -12.18 -2.13
CA LEU A 16 -20.03 -10.80 -1.82
C LEU A 16 -19.50 -10.66 -0.37
N ASN A 17 -20.13 -11.38 0.58
CA ASN A 17 -19.74 -11.36 1.98
C ASN A 17 -18.35 -11.98 2.19
N GLU A 18 -18.04 -13.05 1.49
CA GLU A 18 -16.74 -13.72 1.56
C GLU A 18 -15.63 -12.80 1.06
N VAL A 19 -15.83 -12.13 -0.08
CA VAL A 19 -14.89 -11.13 -0.60
C VAL A 19 -14.74 -9.93 0.33
N ALA A 20 -15.84 -9.49 0.97
CA ALA A 20 -15.80 -8.41 1.94
C ALA A 20 -14.99 -8.78 3.19
N ILE A 21 -15.20 -9.98 3.73
CA ILE A 21 -14.43 -10.50 4.87
C ILE A 21 -12.95 -10.61 4.52
N GLU A 22 -12.59 -11.18 3.37
CA GLU A 22 -11.19 -11.28 2.97
C GLU A 22 -10.51 -9.92 2.74
N ALA A 23 -11.26 -8.92 2.26
CA ALA A 23 -10.76 -7.56 2.10
C ALA A 23 -10.49 -6.91 3.46
N LEU A 24 -11.40 -7.07 4.41
CA LEU A 24 -11.25 -6.59 5.78
C LEU A 24 -10.11 -7.31 6.51
N SER A 25 -10.02 -8.63 6.39
CA SER A 25 -8.94 -9.44 6.99
C SER A 25 -7.56 -9.02 6.48
N ARG A 26 -7.44 -8.71 5.18
CA ARG A 26 -6.20 -8.19 4.59
C ARG A 26 -5.88 -6.77 5.07
N ALA A 27 -6.87 -5.88 5.10
CA ALA A 27 -6.68 -4.49 5.51
C ALA A 27 -6.30 -4.38 7.01
N LEU A 28 -6.91 -5.22 7.84
CA LEU A 28 -6.66 -5.29 9.28
C LEU A 28 -5.49 -6.22 9.64
N ASN A 29 -4.86 -6.84 8.64
CA ASN A 29 -3.74 -7.76 8.81
C ASN A 29 -4.06 -8.93 9.78
N ILE A 30 -5.35 -9.33 9.85
CA ILE A 30 -5.88 -10.37 10.75
C ILE A 30 -5.44 -11.76 10.27
N GLU A 31 -5.36 -11.95 8.96
CA GLU A 31 -4.72 -13.13 8.38
C GLU A 31 -3.20 -12.97 8.50
N GLN A 32 -2.65 -13.51 9.60
CA GLN A 32 -1.20 -13.66 9.84
C GLN A 32 -0.54 -14.65 8.87
N THR A 33 -1.03 -14.76 7.65
CA THR A 33 -0.31 -15.42 6.57
C THR A 33 0.90 -14.54 6.33
N SER A 34 2.09 -14.98 6.75
CA SER A 34 3.31 -14.21 6.59
C SER A 34 3.47 -13.92 5.10
N VAL A 35 3.12 -12.71 4.68
CA VAL A 35 3.38 -12.30 3.30
C VAL A 35 4.88 -12.35 3.17
N ARG A 36 5.39 -13.25 2.32
CA ARG A 36 6.84 -13.37 2.09
C ARG A 36 7.33 -12.04 1.53
N ARG A 37 7.85 -11.17 2.40
CA ARG A 37 8.45 -9.91 2.00
C ARG A 37 9.80 -10.20 1.37
N ARG A 38 10.12 -9.46 0.30
CA ARG A 38 11.48 -9.46 -0.22
C ARG A 38 12.41 -8.94 0.87
N ASP A 39 13.51 -9.63 1.09
CA ASP A 39 14.58 -9.10 1.93
C ASP A 39 15.21 -7.89 1.22
N LEU A 40 15.10 -6.73 1.85
CA LEU A 40 15.66 -5.46 1.37
C LEU A 40 16.90 -5.05 2.20
N GLY A 41 17.42 -5.92 3.07
CA GLY A 41 18.59 -5.63 3.89
C GLY A 41 19.82 -5.24 3.07
N GLY A 42 19.98 -5.82 1.88
CA GLY A 42 21.11 -5.50 0.98
C GLY A 42 21.04 -4.12 0.30
N ILE A 43 19.91 -3.41 0.40
CA ILE A 43 19.75 -2.05 -0.15
C ILE A 43 19.65 -0.98 0.95
N ALA A 44 19.51 -1.38 2.21
CA ALA A 44 19.46 -0.44 3.32
C ALA A 44 20.86 0.20 3.50
N GLY A 45 20.92 1.54 3.49
CA GLY A 45 22.17 2.27 3.64
C GLY A 45 23.05 2.34 2.38
N SER A 46 22.62 1.74 1.26
CA SER A 46 23.33 1.84 -0.02
C SER A 46 22.87 3.03 -0.88
N TRP A 47 22.20 4.02 -0.28
CA TRP A 47 21.71 5.20 -1.00
C TRP A 47 22.88 5.95 -1.64
N ILE A 48 22.83 6.10 -2.96
CA ILE A 48 23.75 6.94 -3.70
C ILE A 48 23.07 8.28 -3.89
N HIS A 49 23.68 9.33 -3.35
CA HIS A 49 23.19 10.69 -3.50
C HIS A 49 23.12 11.08 -4.97
N ASP A 50 21.94 11.51 -5.40
CA ASP A 50 21.70 12.12 -6.69
C ASP A 50 21.01 13.45 -6.44
N ARG A 51 21.58 14.53 -6.98
CA ARG A 51 21.11 15.89 -6.72
C ARG A 51 19.63 16.09 -7.08
N LYS A 52 19.17 15.53 -8.20
CA LYS A 52 17.78 15.71 -8.63
C LYS A 52 16.81 14.97 -7.71
N VAL A 53 17.22 13.79 -7.25
CA VAL A 53 16.41 12.99 -6.33
C VAL A 53 16.37 13.65 -4.95
N ASP A 54 17.51 14.13 -4.47
CA ASP A 54 17.59 14.82 -3.18
C ASP A 54 16.74 16.11 -3.18
N GLU A 55 16.81 16.92 -4.24
CA GLU A 55 15.95 18.12 -4.43
C GLU A 55 14.45 17.75 -4.45
N ALA A 56 14.07 16.65 -5.12
CA ALA A 56 12.69 16.20 -5.16
C ALA A 56 12.19 15.70 -3.80
N LEU A 57 13.04 15.00 -3.04
CA LEU A 57 12.73 14.53 -1.69
C LEU A 57 12.58 15.70 -0.71
N GLU A 58 13.39 16.76 -0.84
CA GLU A 58 13.25 17.99 -0.05
C GLU A 58 11.91 18.69 -0.34
N GLN A 59 11.55 18.83 -1.62
CA GLN A 59 10.26 19.39 -2.02
C GLN A 59 9.09 18.56 -1.47
N GLN A 60 9.15 17.23 -1.58
CA GLN A 60 8.12 16.34 -1.05
C GLN A 60 7.95 16.46 0.48
N ARG A 61 9.04 16.71 1.20
CA ARG A 61 9.02 16.88 2.67
C ARG A 61 8.52 18.25 3.10
N SER A 62 8.46 19.23 2.20
CA SER A 62 7.86 20.51 2.47
C SER A 62 6.35 20.33 2.63
N ILE A 63 5.82 20.74 3.78
CA ILE A 63 4.38 20.81 4.01
C ILE A 63 3.95 22.21 3.60
N ASP A 64 3.02 22.29 2.66
CA ASP A 64 2.30 23.52 2.38
C ASP A 64 1.20 23.68 3.45
N PRO A 65 1.31 24.67 4.36
CA PRO A 65 0.33 24.86 5.41
C PRO A 65 -1.07 25.18 4.85
N GLU A 66 -1.19 25.77 3.66
CA GLU A 66 -2.49 26.09 3.05
C GLU A 66 -3.23 24.84 2.52
N VAL A 67 -2.52 23.73 2.30
CA VAL A 67 -3.11 22.44 1.86
C VAL A 67 -3.48 21.57 3.06
N TRP A 68 -2.93 21.87 4.24
CA TRP A 68 -3.09 21.05 5.45
C TRP A 68 -4.21 21.53 6.38
N ASP A 69 -4.68 22.78 6.23
CA ASP A 69 -5.86 23.34 6.92
C ASP A 69 -7.18 23.02 6.18
#